data_AF-A0A1F8PTY5-F1
#
_entry.id   AF-A0A1F8PTY5-F1
#
_cell.length_a   1.000
_cell.length_b   1.000
_cell.length_c   1.000
_cell.angle_alpha   90.00
_cell.angle_beta   90.00
_cell.angle_gamma   90.00
#
_symmetry.space_group_name_H-M   'P 1'
#
loop_
_entity.id
_entity.type
_entity.pdbx_description
1 polymer ?
#
loop_
_entity_poly.entity_id
_entity_poly.type
_entity_poly.pdbx_seq_one_letter_code
_entity_poly.pdbx_strand_id
1 'polypeptide(L)' 'MNQTIKEFSYPSGLKLQRAQGDITTEQVDAIVNAANRQLQHGACVAGAIVWRGGAAVQVESKTRVRDQDDHLAP' A
#
# COMPACT_ATOMS: atom_id res chain seq x y z
N MET A 1 -12.76 -2.21 8.84
CA MET A 1 -12.95 -3.44 8.03
C MET A 1 -13.98 -3.12 6.98
N ASN A 2 -13.59 -3.26 5.72
CA ASN A 2 -14.44 -2.85 4.61
C ASN A 2 -15.48 -3.92 4.30
N GLN A 3 -16.49 -3.53 3.53
CA GLN A 3 -17.57 -4.41 3.15
C GLN A 3 -17.17 -5.28 1.96
N THR A 4 -17.10 -6.60 2.14
CA THR A 4 -16.93 -7.53 1.01
C THR A 4 -18.19 -7.53 0.15
N ILE A 5 -18.03 -7.22 -1.13
CA ILE A 5 -19.09 -7.23 -2.14
C ILE A 5 -19.16 -8.60 -2.83
N LYS A 6 -17.99 -9.20 -3.10
CA LYS A 6 -17.91 -10.48 -3.80
C LYS A 6 -16.65 -11.25 -3.40
N GLU A 7 -16.74 -12.57 -3.35
CA GLU A 7 -15.62 -13.48 -3.12
C GLU A 7 -15.56 -14.54 -4.23
N PHE A 8 -14.34 -14.92 -4.61
CA PHE A 8 -14.04 -16.06 -5.48
C PHE A 8 -13.06 -16.98 -4.76
N SER A 9 -13.33 -18.27 -4.76
CA SER A 9 -12.43 -19.29 -4.20
C SER A 9 -11.79 -20.09 -5.33
N TYR A 10 -10.46 -20.23 -5.29
CA TYR A 10 -9.70 -21.05 -6.24
C TYR A 10 -9.43 -22.45 -5.67
N PRO A 11 -9.22 -23.48 -6.51
CA PRO A 11 -8.88 -24.83 -6.05
C PRO A 11 -7.61 -24.91 -5.20
N SER A 12 -6.70 -23.94 -5.34
CA SER A 12 -5.49 -23.81 -4.51
C SER A 12 -5.79 -23.41 -3.06
N GLY A 13 -7.04 -23.10 -2.71
CA GLY A 13 -7.42 -22.54 -1.41
C GLY A 13 -7.29 -21.02 -1.33
N LEU A 14 -6.79 -20.37 -2.39
CA LEU A 14 -6.72 -18.90 -2.46
C LEU A 14 -8.12 -18.30 -2.57
N LYS A 15 -8.37 -17.21 -1.84
CA LYS A 15 -9.59 -16.41 -1.93
C LYS A 15 -9.28 -15.04 -2.50
N LEU A 16 -10.08 -14.61 -3.48
CA LEU A 16 -10.07 -13.26 -4.01
C LEU A 16 -11.36 -12.55 -3.62
N GLN A 17 -11.22 -11.49 -2.83
CA GLN A 17 -12.34 -10.67 -2.38
C GLN A 17 -12.31 -9.30 -3.05
N ARG A 18 -13.48 -8.83 -3.51
CA ARG A 18 -13.71 -7.43 -3.86
C ARG A 18 -14.44 -6.78 -2.71
N ALA A 19 -13.79 -5.85 -2.04
CA ALA A 19 -14.36 -5.07 -0.94
C ALA A 19 -14.50 -3.59 -1.29
N GLN A 20 -15.41 -2.89 -0.61
CA GLN A 20 -15.60 -1.45 -0.71
C GLN A 20 -15.48 -0.79 0.66
N GLY A 21 -14.63 0.23 0.74
CA GLY A 21 -14.40 1.03 1.94
C GLY A 21 -13.05 1.75 1.89
N ASP A 22 -12.48 2.00 3.07
CA ASP A 22 -11.18 2.63 3.26
C ASP A 22 -10.11 1.56 3.52
N ILE A 23 -9.18 1.43 2.57
CA ILE A 23 -8.09 0.45 2.63
C ILE A 23 -7.21 0.61 3.89
N THR A 24 -7.15 1.80 4.48
CA THR A 24 -6.34 2.07 5.68
C THR A 24 -6.97 1.53 6.97
N THR A 25 -8.20 1.00 6.90
CA THR A 25 -8.95 0.43 8.03
C THR A 25 -9.11 -1.09 7.95
N GLU A 26 -8.47 -1.72 6.96
CA GLU A 26 -8.52 -3.16 6.79
C GLU A 26 -7.71 -3.91 7.84
N GLN A 27 -8.21 -5.07 8.24
CA GLN A 27 -7.51 -5.97 9.16
C GLN A 27 -6.81 -7.04 8.32
N VAL A 28 -5.66 -6.67 7.79
CA VAL A 28 -4.81 -7.52 6.94
C VAL A 28 -3.36 -7.33 7.34
N ASP A 29 -2.51 -8.31 7.02
CA ASP A 29 -1.08 -8.24 7.35
C ASP A 29 -0.35 -7.14 6.57
N ALA A 30 -0.81 -6.83 5.36
CA ALA A 30 -0.24 -5.79 4.52
C ALA A 30 -1.28 -5.21 3.56
N ILE A 31 -1.09 -3.93 3.21
CA ILE A 31 -1.78 -3.25 2.12
C ILE A 31 -0.76 -2.82 1.06
N VAL A 32 -1.15 -2.90 -0.21
CA VAL A 32 -0.29 -2.45 -1.32
C VAL A 32 -0.70 -1.05 -1.75
N ASN A 33 0.26 -0.13 -1.77
CA ASN A 33 0.05 1.23 -2.24
C ASN A 33 0.35 1.36 -3.74
N ALA A 34 -0.54 2.01 -4.49
CA ALA A 34 -0.26 2.44 -5.85
C ALA A 34 0.58 3.74 -5.82
N ALA A 35 1.89 3.59 -5.70
CA ALA A 35 2.85 4.70 -5.62
C ALA A 35 3.44 5.08 -6.99
N ASN A 36 4.05 6.27 -7.06
CA ASN A 36 4.95 6.65 -8.15
C ASN A 36 6.39 6.21 -7.89
N ARG A 37 7.27 6.35 -8.89
CA ARG A 37 8.68 5.94 -8.82
C ARG A 37 9.44 6.63 -7.68
N GLN A 38 9.07 7.86 -7.35
CA GLN A 38 9.71 8.65 -6.31
C GLN A 38 9.17 8.35 -4.89
N LEU A 39 8.22 7.42 -4.76
CA LEU A 39 7.49 7.11 -3.53
C LEU A 39 6.98 8.37 -2.81
N GLN A 40 6.52 9.34 -3.58
CA GLN A 40 5.93 10.58 -3.08
C GLN A 40 4.41 10.42 -2.95
N HIS A 41 3.93 10.30 -1.71
CA HIS A 41 2.56 9.90 -1.42
C HIS A 41 1.68 11.12 -1.11
N GLY A 42 1.53 12.02 -2.09
CA GLY A 42 0.88 13.33 -1.88
C GLY A 42 -0.64 13.38 -2.07
N ALA A 43 -1.26 12.36 -2.68
CA ALA A 43 -2.67 12.40 -3.07
C ALA A 43 -3.31 11.02 -3.15
N CYS A 44 -4.64 10.99 -3.31
CA CYS A 44 -5.45 9.77 -3.47
C CYS A 44 -5.17 8.74 -2.36
N VAL A 45 -5.13 7.45 -2.71
CA VAL A 45 -4.88 6.36 -1.77
C VAL A 45 -3.52 6.49 -1.08
N ALA A 46 -2.48 6.90 -1.79
CA ALA A 46 -1.14 7.09 -1.22
C ALA A 46 -1.15 8.15 -0.10
N GLY A 47 -1.84 9.27 -0.35
CA GLY A 47 -2.03 10.32 0.66
C GLY A 47 -2.83 9.83 1.87
N ALA A 48 -3.89 9.06 1.66
CA ALA A 48 -4.67 8.48 2.75
C ALA A 48 -3.83 7.52 3.63
N ILE A 49 -2.97 6.71 3.01
CA ILE A 49 -2.06 5.80 3.71
C ILE A 49 -1.06 6.58 4.57
N VAL A 50 -0.43 7.63 4.04
CA VAL A 50 0.49 8.47 4.84
C VAL A 50 -0.24 9.23 5.94
N TRP A 51 -1.44 9.74 5.66
CA TRP A 51 -2.24 10.43 6.67
C TRP A 51 -2.60 9.52 7.83
N ARG A 52 -2.96 8.26 7.56
CA ARG A 52 -3.32 7.29 8.60
C ARG A 52 -2.12 6.63 9.28
N GLY A 53 -1.08 6.28 8.53
CA GLY A 53 0.13 5.61 9.02
C GLY A 53 1.18 6.57 9.62
N GLY A 54 1.00 7.87 9.42
CA GLY A 54 1.88 8.92 9.94
C GLY A 54 3.12 9.17 9.09
N ALA A 55 3.89 10.19 9.50
CA ALA A 55 5.05 10.68 8.76
C ALA A 55 6.15 9.62 8.55
N ALA A 56 6.22 8.61 9.43
CA ALA A 56 7.18 7.51 9.33
C ALA A 56 7.09 6.77 7.99
N VAL A 57 5.88 6.58 7.44
CA VAL A 57 5.67 5.92 6.14
C VAL A 57 6.38 6.67 5.01
N GLN A 58 6.30 8.00 5.01
CA GLN A 58 6.94 8.83 3.98
C GLN A 58 8.45 8.96 4.21
N VAL A 59 8.92 8.99 5.46
CA VAL A 59 10.34 9.02 5.81
C VAL A 59 11.03 7.73 5.34
N GLU A 60 10.48 6.58 5.69
CA GLU A 60 11.03 5.28 5.30
C GLU A 60 11.01 5.10 3.77
N SER A 61 9.96 5.58 3.10
CA SER A 61 9.88 5.60 1.63
C SER A 61 11.02 6.42 1.00
N LYS A 62 11.36 7.59 1.57
CA LYS A 62 12.47 8.42 1.08
C LYS A 62 13.82 7.73 1.27
N THR A 63 14.02 6.99 2.36
CA THR A 63 15.24 6.19 2.56
C THR A 63 15.37 5.13 1.48
N ARG A 64 14.31 4.37 1.18
CA ARG A 64 14.34 3.34 0.14
C ARG A 64 14.70 3.85 -1.26
N VAL A 65 14.18 5.02 -1.65
CA VAL A 65 14.53 5.62 -2.94
C VAL A 65 16.03 5.96 -2.99
N ARG A 66 16.59 6.51 -1.90
CA ARG A 66 18.02 6.82 -1.81
C ARG A 66 18.88 5.56 -1.89
N ASP A 67 18.54 4.53 -1.12
CA ASP A 67 19.29 3.27 -1.13
C ASP A 67 19.28 2.63 -2.54
N GLN A 68 18.13 2.72 -3.23
CA GLN A 68 18.01 2.20 -4.59
C GLN A 68 18.85 3.00 -5.60
N ASP A 69 18.93 4.33 -5.45
CA ASP A 69 19.79 5.18 -6.27
C ASP A 69 21.28 4.91 -5.98
N ASP A 70 21.66 4.67 -4.72
CA ASP A 70 23.03 4.34 -4.31
C ASP A 70 23.49 2.98 -4.86
N HIS A 71 22.60 1.98 -4.91
CA HIS A 71 22.89 0.68 -5.54
C HIS A 71 22.99 0.73 -7.08
N LEU A 72 22.66 1.87 -7.69
CA LEU A 72 22.78 2.14 -9.13
C LEU A 72 23.92 3.12 -9.44
N ALA A 73 24.66 3.60 -8.44
CA ALA A 73 25.87 4.37 -8.63
C ALA A 73 27.02 3.45 -9.14
N PRO A 74 27.82 3.89 -10.12
CA PRO A 74 28.84 3.08 -10.78
C PRO A 74 30.00 2.66 -9.86
#